data_AF-A0A1Z4LJT2-F1
#
_entry.id   AF-A0A1Z4LJT2-F1
#
_cell.length_a   1.000
_cell.length_b   1.000
_cell.length_c   1.000
_cell.angle_alpha   90.00
_cell.angle_beta   90.00
_cell.angle_gamma   90.00
#
_symmetry.space_group_name_H-M   'P 1'
#
loop_
_entity.id
_entity.type
_entity.pdbx_description
1 polymer ?
#
loop_
_entity_poly.entity_id
_entity_poly.type
_entity_poly.pdbx_seq_one_letter_code
_entity_poly.pdbx_strand_id
1 'polypeptide(L)' 'MLAFIQSIVVNKFPELSKEEIEAMINLGDDIEKTGYYQSVKKEVSLKAAKKLLEEGDSIERVAKVLDLDIEEVRKLAQK' A
#
# COMPACT_ATOMS: atom_id res chain seq x y z
N MET A 1 15.16 -2.02 -2.23
CA MET A 1 14.24 -3.11 -1.82
C MET A 1 14.41 -4.34 -2.71
N LEU A 2 14.42 -4.20 -4.04
CA LEU A 2 14.81 -5.27 -4.97
C LEU A 2 16.17 -5.90 -4.62
N ALA A 3 17.19 -5.13 -4.27
CA ALA A 3 18.49 -5.68 -3.85
C ALA A 3 18.42 -6.57 -2.59
N PHE A 4 17.48 -6.33 -1.68
CA PHE A 4 17.30 -7.16 -0.48
C PHE A 4 16.53 -8.45 -0.79
N ILE A 5 15.47 -8.35 -1.58
CA ILE A 5 14.73 -9.52 -2.07
C ILE A 5 15.63 -10.38 -2.97
N GLN A 6 16.39 -9.77 -3.87
CA GLN A 6 17.42 -10.44 -4.69
C GLN A 6 18.47 -11.10 -3.80
N SER A 7 18.98 -10.43 -2.77
CA SER A 7 19.95 -11.04 -1.84
C SER A 7 19.39 -12.24 -1.08
N ILE A 8 18.11 -12.23 -0.68
CA ILE A 8 17.46 -13.37 -0.03
C ILE A 8 17.24 -14.51 -1.03
N VAL A 9 16.80 -14.21 -2.25
CA VAL A 9 16.51 -15.20 -3.29
C VAL A 9 17.80 -15.85 -3.80
N VAL A 10 18.85 -15.07 -4.08
CA VAL A 10 20.19 -15.57 -4.46
C VAL A 10 20.79 -16.46 -3.36
N ASN A 11 20.61 -16.10 -2.08
CA ASN A 11 21.11 -16.90 -0.97
C ASN A 11 20.35 -18.23 -0.81
N LYS A 12 19.03 -18.24 -1.01
CA LYS A 12 18.19 -19.43 -0.88
C LYS A 12 18.24 -20.35 -2.12
N PHE A 13 18.56 -19.80 -3.29
CA PHE A 13 18.59 -20.52 -4.56
C PHE A 13 19.87 -20.15 -5.35
N PRO A 14 21.04 -20.71 -4.96
CA PRO A 14 22.34 -20.29 -5.49
C PRO A 14 22.58 -20.69 -6.95
N GLU A 15 21.82 -21.66 -7.46
CA GLU A 15 21.96 -22.18 -8.83
C GLU A 15 21.14 -21.38 -9.88
N LEU A 16 20.30 -20.43 -9.44
CA LEU A 16 19.46 -19.63 -10.35
C LEU A 16 20.25 -18.47 -10.96
N SER A 17 20.04 -18.24 -12.25
CA SER A 17 20.58 -17.07 -12.95
C SER A 17 19.83 -15.80 -12.55
N LYS A 18 20.48 -14.65 -12.77
CA LYS A 18 19.90 -13.33 -12.50
C LYS A 18 18.59 -13.11 -13.27
N GLU A 19 18.54 -13.56 -14.51
CA GLU A 19 17.39 -13.44 -15.41
C GLU A 19 16.21 -14.31 -14.94
N GLU A 20 16.48 -15.51 -14.39
CA GLU A 20 15.47 -16.38 -13.79
C GLU A 20 14.86 -15.74 -12.52
N ILE A 21 15.69 -15.08 -11.71
CA ILE A 21 15.24 -14.33 -10.53
C ILE A 21 14.37 -13.13 -10.91
N GLU A 22 14.75 -12.39 -11.95
CA GLU A 22 13.97 -11.26 -12.46
C GLU A 22 12.61 -11.71 -13.04
N ALA A 23 12.55 -12.88 -13.68
CA ALA A 23 11.31 -13.50 -14.14
C ALA A 23 10.41 -14.01 -13.00
N MET A 24 11.00 -14.47 -11.88
CA MET A 24 10.27 -14.90 -10.68
C MET A 24 9.71 -13.71 -9.87
N ILE A 25 10.36 -12.55 -9.92
CA ILE A 25 9.93 -11.30 -9.26
C ILE A 25 8.88 -10.55 -10.12
N ASN A 26 8.38 -11.15 -11.19
CA ASN A 26 7.32 -10.58 -12.01
C ASN A 26 6.03 -10.44 -11.17
N LEU A 27 5.91 -9.31 -10.46
CA LEU A 27 4.79 -8.89 -9.61
C LEU A 27 3.60 -8.54 -10.51
N GLY A 28 3.16 -9.48 -11.35
CA GLY A 28 1.96 -9.34 -12.17
C GLY A 28 0.72 -9.27 -11.28
N ASP A 29 -0.23 -8.42 -11.70
CA ASP A 29 -1.68 -8.26 -11.41
C ASP A 29 -2.26 -8.52 -10.00
N ASP A 30 -1.51 -9.09 -9.06
CA ASP A 30 -1.94 -9.54 -7.75
C ASP A 30 -1.26 -8.78 -6.61
N ILE A 31 -0.32 -7.87 -6.90
CA ILE A 31 0.33 -7.05 -5.85
C ILE A 31 -0.71 -6.26 -5.05
N GLU A 32 -1.78 -5.81 -5.70
CA GLU A 32 -2.89 -5.11 -5.06
C GLU A 32 -3.62 -5.97 -4.03
N LYS A 33 -3.59 -7.31 -4.17
CA LYS A 33 -4.19 -8.25 -3.22
C LYS A 33 -3.28 -8.55 -2.03
N THR A 34 -2.02 -8.11 -2.05
CA THR A 34 -1.09 -8.38 -0.96
C THR A 34 -1.45 -7.58 0.29
N GLY A 35 -1.29 -8.18 1.47
CA GLY A 35 -1.51 -7.48 2.74
C GLY A 35 -0.62 -6.25 2.93
N TYR A 36 0.60 -6.27 2.34
CA TYR A 36 1.51 -5.13 2.36
C TYR A 36 1.03 -3.96 1.49
N TYR A 37 0.55 -4.24 0.27
CA TYR A 37 -0.01 -3.18 -0.57
C TYR A 37 -1.28 -2.59 0.07
N GLN A 38 -2.17 -3.43 0.59
CA GLN A 38 -3.41 -2.98 1.25
C GLN A 38 -3.12 -2.12 2.50
N SER A 39 -2.09 -2.46 3.28
CA SER A 39 -1.71 -1.65 4.45
C SER A 39 -1.15 -0.29 4.04
N VAL A 40 -0.30 -0.23 3.01
CA VAL A 40 0.24 1.04 2.47
C VAL A 40 -0.87 1.89 1.86
N LYS A 41 -1.77 1.30 1.06
CA LYS A 41 -2.93 1.99 0.49
C LYS A 41 -3.79 2.61 1.58
N LYS A 42 -4.10 1.85 2.65
CA LYS A 42 -4.86 2.34 3.80
C LYS A 42 -4.17 3.50 4.51
N GLU A 43 -2.86 3.40 4.77
CA GLU A 43 -2.10 4.47 5.43
C GLU A 43 -2.12 5.77 4.61
N VAL A 44 -1.95 5.67 3.29
CA VAL A 44 -1.98 6.82 2.38
C VAL A 44 -3.38 7.44 2.34
N SER A 45 -4.43 6.64 2.23
CA SER A 45 -5.82 7.14 2.26
C SER A 45 -6.13 7.88 3.57
N LEU A 46 -5.68 7.38 4.73
CA LEU A 46 -5.89 8.06 6.01
C LEU A 46 -5.14 9.40 6.10
N LYS A 47 -3.91 9.48 5.56
CA LYS A 47 -3.15 10.75 5.48
C LYS A 47 -3.84 11.76 4.57
N ALA A 48 -4.33 11.32 3.42
CA ALA A 48 -5.10 12.16 2.50
C ALA A 48 -6.40 12.64 3.16
N ALA A 49 -7.12 11.74 3.84
CA ALA A 49 -8.34 12.08 4.58
C ALA A 49 -8.09 13.18 5.60
N LYS A 50 -7.01 13.07 6.38
CA LYS A 50 -6.64 14.10 7.36
C LYS A 50 -6.42 15.46 6.69
N LYS A 51 -5.67 15.50 5.58
CA LYS A 51 -5.40 16.76 4.87
C LYS A 51 -6.67 17.39 4.28
N LEU A 52 -7.56 16.60 3.69
CA LEU A 52 -8.82 17.10 3.15
C LEU A 52 -9.73 17.66 4.27
N LEU A 53 -9.76 16.99 5.43
CA LEU A 53 -10.47 17.51 6.61
C LEU A 53 -9.85 18.83 7.11
N GLU A 54 -8.52 18.95 7.13
CA GLU A 54 -7.82 20.20 7.47
C GLU A 54 -8.10 21.33 6.46
N GLU A 55 -8.32 21.00 5.19
CA GLU A 55 -8.72 21.92 4.13
C GLU A 55 -10.22 22.29 4.16
N GLY A 56 -11.00 21.66 5.07
CA GLY A 56 -12.41 21.97 5.31
C GLY A 56 -13.41 21.11 4.53
N ASP A 57 -12.96 20.03 3.89
CA ASP A 57 -13.90 19.07 3.28
C ASP A 57 -14.75 18.35 4.35
N SER A 58 -16.01 18.07 4.02
CA SER A 58 -16.92 17.32 4.89
C SER A 58 -16.49 15.85 5.04
N ILE A 59 -16.74 15.27 6.22
CA ILE A 59 -16.46 13.85 6.54
C ILE A 59 -17.07 12.90 5.48
N GLU A 60 -18.30 13.18 5.03
CA GLU A 60 -19.03 12.35 4.07
C GLU A 60 -18.37 12.37 2.68
N ARG A 61 -17.90 13.54 2.24
CA ARG A 61 -17.17 13.71 0.98
C ARG A 61 -15.84 12.98 1.04
N VAL A 62 -15.09 13.14 2.13
CA VAL A 62 -13.78 12.50 2.31
C VAL A 62 -13.93 10.97 2.32
N ALA A 63 -14.89 10.44 3.07
CA ALA A 63 -15.18 9.00 3.11
C ALA A 63 -15.53 8.46 1.71
N LYS A 64 -16.40 9.15 0.97
CA LYS A 64 -16.80 8.76 -0.38
C LYS A 64 -15.67 8.81 -1.39
N VAL A 65 -14.86 9.88 -1.39
CA VAL A 65 -13.79 10.09 -2.38
C VAL A 65 -12.64 9.10 -2.17
N LEU A 66 -12.34 8.76 -0.91
CA LEU A 66 -11.22 7.89 -0.56
C LEU A 66 -11.62 6.43 -0.34
N ASP A 67 -12.90 6.10 -0.54
CA ASP A 67 -13.48 4.77 -0.28
C ASP A 67 -13.14 4.27 1.14
N LEU A 68 -13.30 5.15 2.12
CA LEU A 68 -13.03 4.89 3.52
C LEU A 68 -14.34 4.72 4.29
N ASP A 69 -14.28 3.97 5.38
CA ASP A 69 -15.37 3.87 6.32
C ASP A 69 -15.62 5.24 7.00
N ILE A 70 -16.88 5.64 7.08
CA ILE A 70 -17.25 6.95 7.61
C ILE A 70 -16.87 7.12 9.09
N GLU A 71 -16.89 6.05 9.88
CA GLU A 71 -16.46 6.07 11.27
C GLU A 71 -14.94 6.21 11.39
N GLU A 72 -14.17 5.66 10.44
CA GLU A 72 -12.71 5.88 10.38
C GLU A 72 -12.38 7.35 10.12
N VAL A 73 -13.07 7.98 9.17
CA VAL A 73 -12.89 9.41 8.87
C VAL A 73 -13.37 10.29 10.03
N ARG A 74 -14.48 9.93 10.69
CA ARG A 74 -14.97 10.63 11.87
C ARG A 74 -13.96 10.60 13.03
N LYS A 75 -13.32 9.46 13.28
CA LYS A 75 -12.26 9.35 14.29
C LYS A 75 -11.05 10.22 13.97
N LEU A 76 -10.71 10.39 12.70
CA LEU A 76 -9.63 11.29 12.27
C LEU A 76 -9.97 12.77 12.53
N ALA A 77 -11.23 13.18 12.33
CA ALA A 77 -11.66 14.55 12.55
C ALA A 77 -11.73 14.93 14.05
N GLN A 78 -11.87 13.94 14.95
CA GLN A 78 -11.95 14.15 16.40
C GLN A 78 -10.57 14.22 17.09
N LYS A 79 -9.49 14.06 16.33
CA LYS A 79 -8.13 13.87 16.85
C LYS A 79 -7.20 15.00 16.40
#